data_AF-A0A7K0W956-F1
#
_entry.id   AF-A0A7K0W956-F1
#
_cell.length_a   1.000
_cell.length_b   1.000
_cell.length_c   1.000
_cell.angle_alpha   90.00
_cell.angle_beta   90.00
_cell.angle_gamma   90.00
#
_symmetry.space_group_name_H-M   'P 1'
#
loop_
_entity.id
_entity.type
_entity.pdbx_description
1 polymer ?
#
loop_
_entity_poly.entity_id
_entity_poly.type
_entity_poly.pdbx_seq_one_letter_code
_entity_poly.pdbx_strand_id
1 'polypeptide(L)'
;MAEIIRPSTVLPAQRTPFQVLTSDGIELIGEVALPLGVSRGAILCLHPLPTAGGMMDSHVFKKAANRLPAMAGITVVRFNTRGTTSQAGSSTGEHDHGVSEGLDVKAMLAYCFDTLRLENLWVVGWSFGTDLALQHAKDPRHLGLILLSPTLRRSTNDDLEYWNSDKRPITALVPEFDDYLKPDEARERFAVVPTLEIIPVKGAKHLWVGEPFVHRVLSQINSIVTGDSNELPVEF
;
A
#
# COMPACT_ATOMS: atom_id res chain seq x y z
N MET A 1 10.81 16.96 -24.31
CA MET A 1 9.77 16.23 -25.07
C MET A 1 9.20 15.23 -24.09
N ALA A 2 7.88 15.12 -23.97
CA ALA A 2 7.27 14.12 -23.09
C ALA A 2 7.58 12.72 -23.63
N GLU A 3 7.92 11.79 -22.74
CA GLU A 3 8.22 10.40 -23.07
C GLU A 3 7.13 9.46 -22.54
N ILE A 4 6.86 8.39 -23.29
CA ILE A 4 5.89 7.36 -22.88
C ILE A 4 6.33 6.72 -21.55
N ILE A 5 5.39 6.63 -20.60
CA ILE A 5 5.59 5.89 -19.36
C ILE A 5 5.66 4.39 -19.65
N ARG A 6 6.81 3.81 -19.36
CA ARG A 6 7.12 2.38 -19.53
C ARG A 6 7.24 1.69 -18.16
N PRO A 7 7.19 0.35 -18.12
CA PRO A 7 7.32 -0.42 -16.88
C PRO A 7 8.54 -0.06 -16.01
N SER A 8 9.65 0.36 -16.63
CA SER A 8 10.90 0.74 -15.96
C SER A 8 11.09 2.24 -15.77
N THR A 9 10.14 3.08 -16.18
CA THR A 9 10.27 4.54 -16.04
C THR A 9 10.45 4.94 -14.58
N VAL A 10 11.49 5.72 -14.33
CA VAL A 10 11.80 6.36 -13.05
C VAL A 10 11.76 7.87 -13.26
N LEU A 11 10.79 8.52 -12.61
CA LEU A 11 10.61 9.97 -12.71
C LEU A 11 11.31 10.70 -11.56
N PRO A 12 11.55 12.02 -11.70
CA PRO A 12 12.22 12.83 -10.69
C PRO A 12 11.53 12.75 -9.32
N ALA A 13 12.29 12.38 -8.29
CA ALA A 13 11.86 12.34 -6.90
C ALA A 13 13.10 12.35 -6.00
N GLN A 14 12.99 12.86 -4.78
CA GLN A 14 14.02 12.69 -3.77
C GLN A 14 13.80 11.35 -3.06
N ARG A 15 14.74 10.41 -3.20
CA ARG A 15 14.66 9.07 -2.61
C ARG A 15 15.66 8.96 -1.47
N THR A 16 15.20 8.55 -0.29
CA THR A 16 16.05 8.48 0.90
C THR A 16 15.80 7.15 1.62
N PRO A 17 16.83 6.29 1.77
CA PRO A 17 16.70 5.08 2.57
C PRO A 17 16.60 5.44 4.05
N PHE A 18 15.93 4.58 4.83
CA PHE A 18 15.83 4.74 6.27
C PHE A 18 15.84 3.38 6.98
N GLN A 19 16.05 3.44 8.29
CA GLN A 19 15.88 2.33 9.21
C GLN A 19 14.95 2.77 10.35
N VAL A 20 14.10 1.86 10.81
CA VAL A 20 13.18 2.07 11.93
C VAL A 20 13.30 0.91 12.90
N LEU A 21 13.54 1.20 14.17
CA LEU A 21 13.54 0.21 15.24
C LEU A 21 12.12 0.07 15.81
N THR A 22 11.58 -1.14 15.81
CA THR A 22 10.29 -1.44 16.44
C THR A 22 10.42 -1.52 17.96
N SER A 23 9.28 -1.51 18.66
CA SER A 23 9.24 -1.63 20.11
C SER A 23 9.76 -2.97 20.65
N ASP A 24 9.77 -4.02 19.82
CA ASP A 24 10.32 -5.35 20.13
C ASP A 24 11.76 -5.54 19.63
N GLY A 25 12.43 -4.48 19.16
CA GLY A 25 13.84 -4.51 18.80
C GLY A 25 14.13 -5.02 17.38
N ILE A 26 13.12 -5.06 16.50
CA ILE A 26 13.30 -5.39 15.09
C ILE A 26 13.70 -4.14 14.32
N GLU A 27 14.76 -4.26 13.51
CA GLU A 27 15.21 -3.19 12.62
C GLU A 27 14.55 -3.40 11.25
N LEU A 28 13.68 -2.47 10.88
CA LEU A 28 13.02 -2.42 9.60
C LEU A 28 13.79 -1.51 8.65
N ILE A 29 14.02 -1.95 7.43
CA ILE A 29 14.58 -1.10 6.37
C ILE A 29 13.49 -0.60 5.43
N GLY A 30 13.67 0.60 4.89
CA GLY A 30 12.76 1.16 3.90
C GLY A 30 13.34 2.30 3.08
N GLU A 31 12.51 2.85 2.22
CA GLU A 31 12.80 4.02 1.39
C GLU A 31 11.58 4.93 1.34
N VAL A 32 11.80 6.23 1.47
CA VAL A 32 10.80 7.26 1.17
C VAL A 32 11.15 7.93 -0.16
N ALA A 33 10.18 8.01 -1.06
CA ALA A 33 10.25 8.76 -2.31
C ALA A 33 9.36 10.00 -2.23
N LEU A 34 9.98 11.17 -2.10
CA LEU A 34 9.33 12.47 -1.97
C LEU A 34 9.22 13.16 -3.34
N PRO A 35 8.12 13.89 -3.61
CA PRO A 35 8.05 14.80 -4.74
C PRO A 35 9.12 15.89 -4.61
N LEU A 36 9.64 16.39 -5.74
CA LEU A 36 10.54 17.55 -5.73
C LEU A 36 9.81 18.88 -5.43
N GLY A 37 8.49 18.88 -5.59
CA GLY A 37 7.60 19.99 -5.26
C GLY A 37 6.78 19.73 -3.99
N VAL A 38 5.66 20.44 -3.86
CA VAL A 38 4.75 20.30 -2.73
C VAL A 38 4.07 18.92 -2.76
N SER A 39 4.07 18.23 -1.62
CA SER A 39 3.32 16.98 -1.46
C SER A 39 1.82 17.25 -1.43
N ARG A 40 1.05 16.50 -2.22
CA ARG A 40 -0.42 16.49 -2.21
C ARG A 40 -1.01 15.43 -1.28
N GLY A 41 -0.17 14.50 -0.79
CA GLY A 41 -0.54 13.43 0.12
C GLY A 41 0.52 12.34 0.16
N ALA A 42 0.30 11.32 0.99
CA ALA A 42 1.27 10.26 1.16
C ALA A 42 0.64 8.87 1.23
N ILE A 43 1.41 7.85 0.87
CA ILE A 43 1.03 6.45 1.07
C ILE A 43 2.10 5.68 1.85
N LEU A 44 1.67 4.89 2.84
CA LEU A 44 2.46 3.85 3.48
C LEU A 44 2.12 2.50 2.85
N CYS A 45 3.11 1.84 2.26
CA CYS A 45 2.92 0.63 1.49
C CYS A 45 3.20 -0.64 2.31
N LEU A 46 2.18 -1.49 2.52
CA LEU A 46 2.30 -2.81 3.15
C LEU A 46 2.37 -3.90 2.07
N HIS A 47 3.55 -4.48 1.88
CA HIS A 47 3.88 -5.35 0.73
C HIS A 47 3.18 -6.73 0.78
N PRO A 48 3.11 -7.43 -0.38
CA PRO A 48 2.58 -8.80 -0.44
C PRO A 48 3.46 -9.80 0.33
N LEU A 49 3.00 -11.05 0.41
CA LEU A 49 3.54 -12.07 1.31
C LEU A 49 5.06 -12.31 1.14
N PRO A 50 5.89 -12.12 2.19
CA PRO A 50 7.33 -12.32 2.12
C PRO A 50 7.75 -13.70 1.62
N THR A 51 7.10 -14.74 2.13
CA THR A 51 7.43 -16.14 1.79
C THR A 51 7.08 -16.52 0.35
N ALA A 52 6.34 -15.67 -0.37
CA ALA A 52 6.07 -15.79 -1.81
C ALA A 52 6.85 -14.77 -2.65
N GLY A 53 7.90 -14.16 -2.09
CA GLY A 53 8.75 -13.17 -2.77
C GLY A 53 8.23 -11.74 -2.69
N GLY A 54 7.22 -11.47 -1.86
CA GLY A 54 6.73 -10.12 -1.61
C GLY A 54 7.69 -9.31 -0.75
N MET A 55 7.93 -8.07 -1.15
CA MET A 55 8.87 -7.15 -0.51
C MET A 55 8.61 -5.70 -0.93
N MET A 56 9.29 -4.72 -0.35
CA MET A 56 9.01 -3.30 -0.59
C MET A 56 9.16 -2.84 -2.06
N ASP A 57 10.00 -3.51 -2.85
CA ASP A 57 10.18 -3.33 -4.29
C ASP A 57 9.28 -4.23 -5.16
N SER A 58 8.25 -4.86 -4.58
CA SER A 58 7.21 -5.54 -5.36
C SER A 58 6.64 -4.58 -6.40
N HIS A 59 6.40 -5.08 -7.62
CA HIS A 59 6.43 -4.22 -8.81
C HIS A 59 5.44 -3.05 -8.79
N VAL A 60 4.25 -3.19 -8.17
CA VAL A 60 3.27 -2.10 -8.03
C VAL A 60 3.85 -0.97 -7.18
N PHE A 61 4.42 -1.28 -6.02
CA PHE A 61 4.99 -0.29 -5.11
C PHE A 61 6.30 0.30 -5.61
N LYS A 62 7.14 -0.50 -6.29
CA LYS A 62 8.31 0.05 -6.98
C LYS A 62 7.91 1.08 -8.03
N LYS A 63 6.90 0.76 -8.85
CA LYS A 63 6.37 1.71 -9.85
C LYS A 63 5.68 2.91 -9.22
N ALA A 64 4.98 2.73 -8.08
CA ALA A 64 4.42 3.84 -7.32
C ALA A 64 5.51 4.85 -6.90
N ALA A 65 6.57 4.39 -6.23
CA ALA A 65 7.69 5.23 -5.81
C ALA A 65 8.50 5.82 -6.98
N ASN A 66 8.50 5.14 -8.13
CA ASN A 66 9.14 5.64 -9.34
C ASN A 66 8.35 6.77 -10.02
N ARG A 67 7.02 6.83 -9.83
CA ARG A 67 6.13 7.61 -10.72
C ARG A 67 5.26 8.62 -9.99
N LEU A 68 4.59 8.21 -8.92
CA LEU A 68 3.61 9.04 -8.20
C LEU A 68 4.18 10.35 -7.63
N PRO A 69 5.44 10.40 -7.14
CA PRO A 69 6.01 11.67 -6.68
C PRO A 69 6.01 12.75 -7.77
N ALA A 70 6.40 12.40 -9.00
CA ALA A 70 6.46 13.35 -10.10
C ALA A 70 5.08 13.61 -10.74
N MET A 71 4.28 12.56 -10.93
CA MET A 71 3.01 12.64 -11.68
C MET A 71 1.85 13.20 -10.85
N ALA A 72 1.86 12.96 -9.54
CA ALA A 72 0.74 13.26 -8.66
C ALA A 72 1.13 14.05 -7.40
N GLY A 73 2.43 14.29 -7.18
CA GLY A 73 2.90 14.93 -5.95
C GLY A 73 2.69 14.05 -4.72
N ILE A 74 2.62 12.73 -4.86
CA ILE A 74 2.36 11.81 -3.74
C ILE A 74 3.69 11.28 -3.20
N THR A 75 3.91 11.46 -1.89
CA THR A 75 5.00 10.81 -1.17
C THR A 75 4.74 9.32 -1.02
N VAL A 76 5.72 8.47 -1.34
CA VAL A 76 5.59 7.02 -1.24
C VAL A 76 6.58 6.48 -0.21
N VAL A 77 6.07 5.93 0.89
CA VAL A 77 6.86 5.26 1.93
C VAL A 77 6.71 3.75 1.75
N ARG A 78 7.84 3.06 1.58
CA ARG A 78 7.89 1.60 1.42
C ARG A 78 8.92 1.05 2.40
N PHE A 79 8.64 -0.11 2.96
CA PHE A 79 9.54 -0.77 3.89
C PHE A 79 9.36 -2.29 3.78
N ASN A 80 10.35 -3.04 4.26
CA ASN A 80 10.27 -4.48 4.43
C ASN A 80 9.77 -4.78 5.84
N THR A 81 8.73 -5.60 5.98
CA THR A 81 8.35 -6.15 7.28
C THR A 81 9.46 -7.06 7.80
N ARG A 82 9.41 -7.40 9.09
CA ARG A 82 10.34 -8.33 9.75
C ARG A 82 10.63 -9.58 8.90
N GLY A 83 11.91 -9.98 8.86
CA GLY A 83 12.41 -11.12 8.10
C GLY A 83 12.38 -10.98 6.57
N THR A 84 11.95 -9.84 6.01
CA THR A 84 11.85 -9.64 4.56
C THR A 84 13.14 -9.06 3.98
N THR A 85 13.55 -9.57 2.82
CA THR A 85 14.74 -9.13 2.08
C THR A 85 14.36 -8.54 0.72
N SER A 86 15.06 -7.49 0.32
CA SER A 86 14.96 -6.82 -0.98
C SER A 86 16.35 -6.44 -1.49
N GLN A 87 16.43 -5.73 -2.62
CA GLN A 87 17.71 -5.23 -3.13
C GLN A 87 18.38 -4.22 -2.18
N ALA A 88 17.62 -3.53 -1.33
CA ALA A 88 18.16 -2.57 -0.36
C ALA A 88 18.69 -3.22 0.94
N GLY A 89 18.56 -4.54 1.09
CA GLY A 89 18.95 -5.28 2.30
C GLY A 89 17.79 -6.04 2.93
N SER A 90 17.94 -6.38 4.21
CA SER A 90 17.00 -7.19 4.98
C SER A 90 16.56 -6.47 6.25
N SER A 91 15.26 -6.51 6.54
CA SER A 91 14.77 -6.24 7.90
C SER A 91 15.10 -7.44 8.79
N THR A 92 15.44 -7.20 10.06
CA THR A 92 15.77 -8.28 11.00
C THR A 92 14.52 -9.02 11.47
N GLY A 93 14.68 -10.03 12.33
CA GLY A 93 13.57 -10.86 12.83
C GLY A 93 13.08 -11.89 11.82
N GLU A 94 11.90 -12.44 12.09
CA GLU A 94 11.29 -13.52 11.31
C GLU A 94 9.82 -13.20 11.00
N HIS A 95 9.35 -13.68 9.83
CA HIS A 95 7.95 -13.58 9.45
C HIS A 95 7.07 -14.37 10.42
N ASP A 96 6.00 -13.75 10.91
CA ASP A 96 5.12 -14.28 11.95
C ASP A 96 3.65 -14.22 11.54
N HIS A 97 3.43 -14.40 10.23
CA HIS A 97 2.10 -14.60 9.65
C HIS A 97 1.07 -13.52 9.99
N GLY A 98 1.50 -12.28 10.20
CA GLY A 98 0.65 -11.13 10.45
C GLY A 98 0.38 -10.85 11.93
N VAL A 99 0.96 -11.62 12.85
CA VAL A 99 0.81 -11.37 14.29
C VAL A 99 1.77 -10.29 14.72
N SER A 100 3.08 -10.59 14.77
CA SER A 100 4.05 -9.61 15.22
C SER A 100 4.40 -8.55 14.18
N GLU A 101 4.11 -8.74 12.88
CA GLU A 101 4.12 -7.66 11.88
C GLU A 101 3.22 -6.48 12.27
N GLY A 102 2.25 -6.66 13.17
CA GLY A 102 1.47 -5.55 13.71
C GLY A 102 2.33 -4.51 14.46
N LEU A 103 3.45 -4.92 15.06
CA LEU A 103 4.42 -4.00 15.65
C LEU A 103 5.20 -3.24 14.58
N ASP A 104 5.44 -3.85 13.42
CA ASP A 104 6.09 -3.20 12.29
C ASP A 104 5.19 -2.10 11.72
N VAL A 105 3.90 -2.42 11.52
CA VAL A 105 2.89 -1.45 11.03
C VAL A 105 2.79 -0.25 11.97
N LYS A 106 2.74 -0.49 13.29
CA LYS A 106 2.71 0.59 14.29
C LYS A 106 3.97 1.45 14.25
N ALA A 107 5.16 0.83 14.19
CA ALA A 107 6.42 1.55 14.11
C ALA A 107 6.51 2.40 12.84
N MET A 108 6.01 1.89 11.71
CA MET A 108 6.01 2.63 10.45
C MET A 108 4.98 3.76 10.39
N LEU A 109 3.80 3.60 11.00
CA LEU A 109 2.85 4.69 11.17
C LEU A 109 3.45 5.80 12.05
N ALA A 110 4.05 5.44 13.18
CA ALA A 110 4.76 6.39 14.04
C ALA A 110 5.89 7.09 13.28
N TYR A 111 6.70 6.36 12.51
CA TYR A 111 7.74 6.97 11.68
C TYR A 111 7.17 7.96 10.65
N CYS A 112 6.07 7.62 9.98
CA CYS A 112 5.42 8.50 9.02
C CYS A 112 4.92 9.81 9.66
N PHE A 113 4.29 9.73 10.84
CA PHE A 113 3.70 10.91 11.48
C PHE A 113 4.67 11.70 12.36
N ASP A 114 5.56 11.02 13.07
CA ASP A 114 6.39 11.63 14.11
C ASP A 114 7.78 12.02 13.59
N THR A 115 8.32 11.26 12.63
CA THR A 115 9.63 11.54 12.02
C THR A 115 9.49 12.27 10.70
N LEU A 116 8.73 11.71 9.75
CA LEU A 116 8.54 12.33 8.44
C LEU A 116 7.53 13.48 8.44
N ARG A 117 6.73 13.62 9.51
CA ARG A 117 5.69 14.66 9.66
C ARG A 117 4.73 14.69 8.47
N LEU A 118 4.37 13.51 7.95
CA LEU A 118 3.48 13.42 6.79
C LEU A 118 2.05 13.80 7.17
N GLU A 119 1.45 14.62 6.32
CA GLU A 119 0.02 14.93 6.32
C GLU A 119 -0.68 14.13 5.20
N ASN A 120 -2.00 14.00 5.30
CA ASN A 120 -2.82 13.28 4.31
C ASN A 120 -2.29 11.87 3.98
N LEU A 121 -1.88 11.13 5.02
CA LEU A 121 -1.35 9.78 4.89
C LEU A 121 -2.48 8.76 4.68
N TRP A 122 -2.32 7.90 3.69
CA TRP A 122 -3.14 6.71 3.47
C TRP A 122 -2.30 5.44 3.65
N VAL A 123 -2.92 4.34 4.08
CA VAL A 123 -2.24 3.04 4.14
C VAL A 123 -2.70 2.19 2.96
N VAL A 124 -1.73 1.68 2.20
CA VAL A 124 -1.98 0.86 1.01
C VAL A 124 -1.46 -0.54 1.27
N GLY A 125 -2.37 -1.51 1.41
CA GLY A 125 -2.01 -2.91 1.54
C GLY A 125 -2.13 -3.64 0.21
N TRP A 126 -1.24 -4.60 -0.06
CA TRP A 126 -1.38 -5.51 -1.20
C TRP A 126 -1.28 -6.97 -0.76
N SER A 127 -2.29 -7.79 -1.10
CA SER A 127 -2.36 -9.21 -0.75
C SER A 127 -2.21 -9.40 0.78
N PHE A 128 -1.17 -10.08 1.26
CA PHE A 128 -0.85 -10.14 2.70
C PHE A 128 -0.88 -8.77 3.41
N GLY A 129 -0.41 -7.72 2.76
CA GLY A 129 -0.44 -6.36 3.31
C GLY A 129 -1.85 -5.80 3.51
N THR A 130 -2.88 -6.32 2.83
CA THR A 130 -4.27 -5.91 3.12
C THR A 130 -4.75 -6.46 4.46
N ASP A 131 -4.35 -7.70 4.80
CA ASP A 131 -4.68 -8.27 6.11
C ASP A 131 -3.97 -7.47 7.21
N LEU A 132 -2.69 -7.12 7.01
CA LEU A 132 -1.96 -6.25 7.94
C LEU A 132 -2.62 -4.88 8.13
N ALA A 133 -3.09 -4.26 7.04
CA ALA A 133 -3.78 -2.97 7.11
C ALA A 133 -5.06 -3.08 7.95
N LEU A 134 -5.92 -4.06 7.64
CA LEU A 134 -7.18 -4.27 8.35
C LEU A 134 -6.98 -4.60 9.84
N GLN A 135 -5.96 -5.37 10.17
CA GLN A 135 -5.68 -5.81 11.54
C GLN A 135 -5.02 -4.73 12.40
N HIS A 136 -4.06 -3.98 11.83
CA HIS A 136 -3.08 -3.23 12.61
C HIS A 136 -2.96 -1.75 12.28
N ALA A 137 -3.44 -1.28 11.13
CA ALA A 137 -3.41 0.15 10.79
C ALA A 137 -4.52 0.90 11.52
N LYS A 138 -4.38 1.04 12.85
CA LYS A 138 -5.41 1.61 13.75
C LYS A 138 -5.02 2.99 14.30
N ASP A 139 -3.86 3.54 13.91
CA ASP A 139 -3.48 4.92 14.28
C ASP A 139 -4.49 5.90 13.66
N PRO A 140 -5.23 6.71 14.45
CA PRO A 140 -6.33 7.52 13.95
C PRO A 140 -5.90 8.66 13.01
N ARG A 141 -4.59 8.93 12.87
CA ARG A 141 -4.06 10.05 12.09
C ARG A 141 -4.03 9.81 10.58
N HIS A 142 -4.09 8.56 10.11
CA HIS A 142 -4.20 8.30 8.66
C HIS A 142 -5.64 8.49 8.18
N LEU A 143 -5.83 8.79 6.90
CA LEU A 143 -7.12 9.17 6.33
C LEU A 143 -7.98 7.97 5.91
N GLY A 144 -7.37 6.82 5.64
CA GLY A 144 -8.12 5.61 5.27
C GLY A 144 -7.22 4.52 4.73
N LEU A 145 -7.84 3.45 4.23
CA LEU A 145 -7.16 2.28 3.68
C LEU A 145 -7.44 2.11 2.19
N ILE A 146 -6.42 1.71 1.44
CA ILE A 146 -6.55 1.24 0.05
C ILE A 146 -6.04 -0.20 0.00
N LEU A 147 -6.92 -1.14 -0.35
CA LEU A 147 -6.62 -2.56 -0.36
C LEU A 147 -6.50 -3.06 -1.80
N LEU A 148 -5.33 -3.60 -2.16
CA LEU A 148 -5.07 -4.17 -3.48
C LEU A 148 -5.11 -5.70 -3.36
N SER A 149 -6.00 -6.35 -4.12
CA SER A 149 -6.17 -7.82 -4.10
C SER A 149 -6.32 -8.38 -2.67
N PRO A 150 -7.31 -7.92 -1.88
CA PRO A 150 -7.47 -8.37 -0.52
C PRO A 150 -7.72 -9.87 -0.43
N THR A 151 -7.07 -10.55 0.52
CA THR A 151 -7.21 -12.01 0.65
C THR A 151 -8.12 -12.45 1.79
N LEU A 152 -8.21 -11.62 2.84
CA LEU A 152 -8.93 -11.93 4.09
C LEU A 152 -8.64 -13.35 4.62
N ARG A 153 -7.39 -13.80 4.47
CA ARG A 153 -6.96 -15.13 4.96
C ARG A 153 -6.57 -15.08 6.44
N ARG A 154 -6.32 -13.89 6.98
CA ARG A 154 -5.87 -13.68 8.36
C ARG A 154 -6.78 -12.74 9.12
N SER A 155 -7.29 -11.69 8.47
CA SER A 155 -8.29 -10.81 9.08
C SER A 155 -9.51 -11.61 9.52
N THR A 156 -9.90 -11.41 10.77
CA THR A 156 -11.07 -12.01 11.39
C THR A 156 -12.30 -11.12 11.23
N ASN A 157 -13.49 -11.63 11.59
CA ASN A 157 -14.68 -10.77 11.62
C ASN A 157 -14.53 -9.64 12.64
N ASP A 158 -13.93 -9.89 13.80
CA ASP A 158 -13.66 -8.86 14.82
C ASP A 158 -12.76 -7.73 14.26
N ASP A 159 -11.76 -8.08 13.43
CA ASP A 159 -10.92 -7.10 12.75
C ASP A 159 -11.73 -6.24 11.77
N LEU A 160 -12.70 -6.83 11.08
CA LEU A 160 -13.59 -6.11 10.16
C LEU A 160 -14.61 -5.25 10.93
N GLU A 161 -15.22 -5.79 11.98
CA GLU A 161 -16.21 -5.08 12.80
C GLU A 161 -15.64 -3.83 13.47
N TYR A 162 -14.34 -3.81 13.81
CA TYR A 162 -13.66 -2.61 14.26
C TYR A 162 -13.89 -1.42 13.31
N TRP A 163 -13.84 -1.66 12.00
CA TRP A 163 -14.02 -0.63 10.97
C TRP A 163 -15.45 -0.11 10.83
N ASN A 164 -16.43 -0.68 11.55
CA ASN A 164 -17.75 -0.07 11.70
C ASN A 164 -17.77 1.05 12.74
N SER A 165 -16.85 1.00 13.70
CA SER A 165 -16.69 2.05 14.72
C SER A 165 -15.79 3.20 14.27
N ASP A 166 -14.97 2.95 13.25
CA ASP A 166 -14.06 3.92 12.65
C ASP A 166 -14.65 4.50 11.36
N LYS A 167 -14.69 5.82 11.24
CA LYS A 167 -15.36 6.49 10.10
C LYS A 167 -14.49 6.63 8.86
N ARG A 168 -13.23 6.21 8.92
CA ARG A 168 -12.30 6.38 7.80
C ARG A 168 -12.66 5.45 6.64
N PRO A 169 -12.64 5.95 5.39
CA PRO A 169 -12.97 5.15 4.23
C PRO A 169 -11.97 4.00 4.01
N ILE A 170 -12.51 2.91 3.50
CA ILE A 170 -11.74 1.76 3.01
C ILE A 170 -12.19 1.50 1.57
N THR A 171 -11.25 1.49 0.64
CA THR A 171 -11.50 1.14 -0.75
C THR A 171 -10.69 -0.09 -1.13
N ALA A 172 -11.35 -1.13 -1.63
CA ALA A 172 -10.75 -2.38 -2.07
C ALA A 172 -10.80 -2.52 -3.60
N LEU A 173 -9.63 -2.60 -4.24
CA LEU A 173 -9.51 -2.98 -5.65
C LEU A 173 -9.41 -4.49 -5.74
N VAL A 174 -10.42 -5.12 -6.34
CA VAL A 174 -10.56 -6.59 -6.41
C VAL A 174 -10.43 -7.06 -7.86
N PRO A 175 -9.37 -7.80 -8.22
CA PRO A 175 -9.22 -8.34 -9.58
C PRO A 175 -10.33 -9.31 -9.96
N GLU A 176 -10.82 -9.26 -11.19
CA GLU A 176 -11.83 -10.21 -11.71
C GLU A 176 -11.36 -11.67 -11.62
N PHE A 177 -10.08 -11.91 -11.91
CA PHE A 177 -9.46 -13.23 -11.88
C PHE A 177 -8.49 -13.36 -10.71
N ASP A 178 -8.86 -12.84 -9.54
CA ASP A 178 -8.11 -13.08 -8.32
C ASP A 178 -8.15 -14.58 -7.94
N ASP A 179 -7.03 -15.07 -7.42
CA ASP A 179 -6.85 -16.48 -7.04
C ASP A 179 -7.39 -16.79 -5.63
N TYR A 180 -7.65 -15.75 -4.81
CA TYR A 180 -8.04 -15.87 -3.41
C TYR A 180 -9.41 -15.29 -3.09
N LEU A 181 -9.75 -14.14 -3.67
CA LEU A 181 -11.00 -13.45 -3.38
C LEU A 181 -11.49 -12.68 -4.61
N LYS A 182 -12.51 -13.21 -5.27
CA LYS A 182 -13.11 -12.58 -6.45
C LYS A 182 -14.15 -11.52 -6.06
N PRO A 183 -14.59 -10.65 -6.98
CA PRO A 183 -15.48 -9.54 -6.65
C PRO A 183 -16.78 -9.94 -5.95
N ASP A 184 -17.46 -11.00 -6.39
CA ASP A 184 -18.72 -11.44 -5.79
C ASP A 184 -18.49 -11.94 -4.35
N GLU A 185 -17.47 -12.78 -4.15
CA GLU A 185 -17.06 -13.27 -2.84
C GLU A 185 -16.60 -12.13 -1.91
N ALA A 186 -15.89 -11.14 -2.47
CA ALA A 186 -15.46 -9.95 -1.74
C ALA A 186 -16.66 -9.15 -1.21
N ARG A 187 -17.72 -8.98 -2.01
CA ARG A 187 -18.94 -8.29 -1.57
C ARG A 187 -19.61 -9.02 -0.40
N GLU A 188 -19.66 -10.34 -0.44
CA GLU A 188 -20.20 -11.14 0.67
C GLU A 188 -19.32 -11.04 1.92
N ARG A 189 -18.01 -11.24 1.77
CA ARG A 189 -17.04 -11.23 2.88
C ARG A 189 -16.93 -9.86 3.56
N PHE A 190 -16.96 -8.78 2.78
CA PHE A 190 -16.88 -7.42 3.30
C PHE A 190 -18.24 -6.83 3.68
N ALA A 191 -19.36 -7.55 3.53
CA ALA A 191 -20.68 -7.07 3.96
C ALA A 191 -20.74 -6.71 5.45
N VAL A 192 -19.80 -7.23 6.26
CA VAL A 192 -19.57 -6.85 7.66
C VAL A 192 -19.25 -5.36 7.81
N VAL A 193 -18.61 -4.74 6.82
CA VAL A 193 -18.24 -3.31 6.78
C VAL A 193 -19.00 -2.62 5.64
N PRO A 194 -20.26 -2.19 5.85
CA PRO A 194 -21.12 -1.69 4.77
C PRO A 194 -20.64 -0.39 4.14
N THR A 195 -19.72 0.33 4.78
CA THR A 195 -19.11 1.57 4.28
C THR A 195 -17.89 1.32 3.38
N LEU A 196 -17.40 0.07 3.31
CA LEU A 196 -16.26 -0.29 2.47
C LEU A 196 -16.67 -0.29 1.01
N GLU A 197 -15.90 0.42 0.19
CA GLU A 197 -16.09 0.47 -1.26
C GLU A 197 -15.31 -0.64 -1.96
N ILE A 198 -15.99 -1.42 -2.80
CA ILE A 198 -15.35 -2.46 -3.62
C ILE A 198 -15.34 -2.02 -5.08
N ILE A 199 -14.14 -1.92 -5.65
CA ILE A 199 -13.90 -1.61 -7.05
C ILE A 199 -13.44 -2.91 -7.76
N PRO A 200 -14.35 -3.61 -8.47
CA PRO A 200 -13.95 -4.74 -9.30
C PRO A 200 -13.10 -4.26 -10.48
N VAL A 201 -12.00 -4.95 -10.78
CA VAL A 201 -11.14 -4.62 -11.92
C VAL A 201 -11.16 -5.74 -12.96
N LYS A 202 -11.85 -5.48 -14.06
CA LYS A 202 -12.00 -6.40 -15.19
C LYS A 202 -10.65 -6.77 -15.79
N GLY A 203 -10.45 -8.06 -16.11
CA GLY A 203 -9.26 -8.61 -16.74
C GLY A 203 -8.04 -8.74 -15.82
N ALA A 204 -8.06 -8.13 -14.64
CA ALA A 204 -6.94 -8.15 -13.72
C ALA A 204 -6.81 -9.51 -13.02
N LYS A 205 -5.57 -9.85 -12.66
CA LYS A 205 -5.22 -10.98 -11.82
C LYS A 205 -4.60 -10.49 -10.52
N HIS A 206 -4.46 -11.39 -9.55
CA HIS A 206 -3.97 -11.10 -8.19
C HIS A 206 -2.73 -10.21 -8.13
N LEU A 207 -1.79 -10.42 -9.06
CA LEU A 207 -0.50 -9.74 -9.07
C LEU A 207 -0.46 -8.42 -9.85
N TRP A 208 -1.56 -7.97 -10.48
CA TRP A 208 -1.59 -6.72 -11.28
C TRP A 208 -0.51 -6.63 -12.38
N VAL A 209 -0.14 -7.77 -12.98
CA VAL A 209 0.93 -7.82 -13.98
C VAL A 209 0.46 -7.20 -15.29
N GLY A 210 1.20 -6.19 -15.77
CA GLY A 210 0.93 -5.48 -17.01
C GLY A 210 0.73 -3.99 -16.78
N GLU A 211 1.23 -3.16 -17.69
CA GLU A 211 1.16 -1.70 -17.55
C GLU A 211 -0.28 -1.16 -17.42
N PRO A 212 -1.30 -1.66 -18.16
CA PRO A 212 -2.68 -1.20 -17.97
C PRO A 212 -3.21 -1.38 -16.54
N PHE A 213 -2.84 -2.49 -15.89
CA PHE A 213 -3.28 -2.77 -14.52
C PHE A 213 -2.52 -1.95 -13.48
N VAL A 214 -1.21 -1.75 -13.67
CA VAL A 214 -0.44 -0.83 -12.84
C VAL A 214 -0.98 0.59 -12.97
N HIS A 215 -1.19 1.06 -14.21
CA HIS A 215 -1.74 2.39 -14.48
C HIS A 215 -3.11 2.56 -13.83
N ARG A 216 -4.01 1.57 -13.93
CA ARG A 216 -5.31 1.57 -13.26
C ARG A 216 -5.17 1.70 -11.74
N VAL A 217 -4.31 0.90 -11.12
CA VAL A 217 -4.05 0.93 -9.67
C VAL A 217 -3.48 2.28 -9.24
N LEU A 218 -2.43 2.77 -9.92
CA LEU A 218 -1.79 4.04 -9.58
C LEU A 218 -2.74 5.23 -9.78
N SER A 219 -3.57 5.20 -10.82
CA SER A 219 -4.60 6.22 -11.05
C SER A 219 -5.68 6.20 -9.96
N GLN A 220 -6.08 5.02 -9.49
CA GLN A 220 -7.02 4.92 -8.37
C GLN A 220 -6.41 5.44 -7.06
N ILE A 221 -5.14 5.12 -6.79
CA ILE A 221 -4.41 5.67 -5.65
C ILE A 221 -4.35 7.20 -5.75
N ASN A 222 -4.04 7.75 -6.93
CA ASN A 222 -4.05 9.20 -7.15
C ASN A 222 -5.41 9.82 -6.81
N SER A 223 -6.50 9.25 -7.34
CA SER A 223 -7.85 9.76 -7.11
C SER A 223 -8.23 9.76 -5.64
N ILE A 224 -7.91 8.69 -4.91
CA ILE A 224 -8.22 8.59 -3.46
C ILE A 224 -7.36 9.56 -2.64
N VAL A 225 -6.06 9.63 -2.92
CA VAL A 225 -5.10 10.39 -2.09
C VAL A 225 -5.20 11.89 -2.35
N THR A 226 -5.39 12.31 -3.60
CA THR A 226 -5.30 13.73 -4.00
C THR A 226 -6.65 14.35 -4.36
N GLY A 227 -7.71 13.54 -4.46
CA GLY A 227 -9.03 13.95 -4.95
C GLY A 227 -9.11 14.19 -6.47
N ASP A 228 -8.01 13.99 -7.20
CA ASP A 228 -7.96 14.18 -8.65
C ASP A 228 -8.55 12.96 -9.37
N SER A 229 -9.76 13.11 -9.92
CA SER A 229 -10.45 12.03 -10.62
C SER A 229 -9.90 11.72 -12.02
N ASN A 230 -8.92 12.47 -12.51
CA ASN A 230 -8.29 12.18 -13.79
C ASN A 230 -7.37 10.97 -13.69
N GLU A 231 -7.33 10.18 -14.77
CA GLU A 231 -6.31 9.15 -14.90
C GLU A 231 -4.91 9.77 -14.96
N LEU A 232 -3.92 9.04 -14.43
CA LEU A 232 -2.54 9.47 -14.53
C LEU A 232 -2.12 9.59 -15.99
N PRO A 233 -1.28 10.57 -16.35
CA PRO A 233 -0.83 10.72 -17.72
C PRO A 233 -0.02 9.49 -18.18
N VAL A 234 -0.12 9.17 -19.47
CA VAL A 234 0.63 8.07 -20.10
C VAL A 234 1.97 8.52 -20.68
N GLU A 235 2.25 9.83 -20.63
CA GLU A 235 3.49 10.48 -21.07
C GLU A 235 3.92 11.51 -20.01
N PHE A 236 5.23 11.72 -19.82
CA PHE A 236 5.79 12.70 -18.88
C PHE A 236 7.07 13.34 -19.41
#